data_AF-A0AB38DNV4-F1
#
_entry.id   AF-A0AB38DNV4-F1
#
_cell.length_a   1.000
_cell.length_b   1.000
_cell.length_c   1.000
_cell.angle_alpha   90.00
_cell.angle_beta   90.00
_cell.angle_gamma   90.00
#
_symmetry.space_group_name_H-M   'P 1'
#
loop_
_entity.id
_entity.type
_entity.pdbx_description
1 polymer ?
#
loop_
_entity_poly.entity_id
_entity_poly.type
_entity_poly.pdbx_seq_one_letter_code
_entity_poly.pdbx_strand_id
1 'polypeptide(L)'
;MELRFNSLIDRAALGFLKSKKLLPGFSHYDVWLYEHAVAFTVAKMMDKDMLADVQTALTDAMQNGTTFADFKKRLKPYLMARGWWGESVMLDPVDGVPKVVQLGSTRRLRTIFHTNLQTSYAAGQWARVQNRKAALPYLKYIPSAATHKRDAHKTYYNLILPVEHELWNTIFPPNGYGCLCGVRQLTKTQALRERGEDIAKDPDGFTDAQKEAHKQGRLEDSPNIETIEFTNPRTGQTVRIPADITPSFAHNHGDRVGALQQLFGKRHGQDALNKMIAEREAYLDAKLRPVGVGITSFAGLKADKSEVARLLEDKAQKKHTLHEAEAAALWQQAYGVKLERYDLDNANPPDFLVATDSARETWPTLDFMFTADADNEYKLERFNRFFAHDEAAWLKTQSNIQKHLKKADIVPLDLRLLNALNRAKVIAYVVSLPEEQRNQITLIFGDKK
;
A
#
# COMPACT_ATOMS: atom_id res chain seq x y z
N MET A 1 -37.17 16.41 6.82
CA MET A 1 -35.82 15.96 6.41
C MET A 1 -35.76 14.45 6.58
N GLU A 2 -35.96 13.67 5.51
CA GLU A 2 -35.77 12.21 5.56
C GLU A 2 -34.30 11.91 5.83
N LEU A 3 -34.00 11.31 6.99
CA LEU A 3 -32.66 10.78 7.29
C LEU A 3 -32.37 9.62 6.33
N ARG A 4 -31.56 9.88 5.29
CA ARG A 4 -31.08 8.83 4.40
C ARG A 4 -29.91 8.09 5.07
N PHE A 5 -30.15 6.86 5.51
CA PHE A 5 -29.15 5.96 6.14
C PHE A 5 -28.02 5.48 5.21
N ASN A 6 -27.86 6.06 4.01
CA ASN A 6 -26.73 5.80 3.11
C ASN A 6 -25.34 6.16 3.70
N SER A 7 -25.29 6.69 4.92
CA SER A 7 -24.06 7.00 5.66
C SER A 7 -23.46 5.79 6.42
N LEU A 8 -24.18 4.67 6.58
CA LEU A 8 -23.69 3.49 7.32
C LEU A 8 -23.08 2.40 6.41
N ILE A 9 -23.09 2.59 5.09
CA ILE A 9 -22.60 1.60 4.13
C ILE A 9 -21.07 1.68 4.02
N ASP A 10 -20.40 0.54 4.14
CA ASP A 10 -18.97 0.42 3.78
C ASP A 10 -18.79 0.50 2.26
N ARG A 11 -18.58 1.72 1.75
CA ARG A 11 -18.43 1.99 0.31
C ARG A 11 -17.24 1.26 -0.31
N ALA A 12 -16.15 1.07 0.44
CA ALA A 12 -14.97 0.39 -0.05
C ALA A 12 -15.27 -1.11 -0.23
N ALA A 13 -15.96 -1.73 0.73
CA ALA A 13 -16.41 -3.12 0.63
C ALA A 13 -17.41 -3.32 -0.53
N LEU A 14 -18.39 -2.42 -0.66
CA LEU A 14 -19.38 -2.47 -1.75
C LEU A 14 -18.72 -2.31 -3.12
N GLY A 15 -17.80 -1.35 -3.25
CA GLY A 15 -17.03 -1.12 -4.47
C GLY A 15 -16.18 -2.33 -4.83
N PHE A 16 -15.54 -2.96 -3.85
CA PHE A 16 -14.79 -4.20 -4.05
C PHE A 16 -15.67 -5.33 -4.60
N LEU A 17 -16.82 -5.61 -3.96
CA LEU A 17 -17.73 -6.68 -4.40
C LEU A 17 -18.25 -6.43 -5.84
N LYS A 18 -18.62 -5.19 -6.17
CA LYS A 18 -19.06 -4.79 -7.52
C LYS A 18 -17.94 -4.91 -8.57
N SER A 19 -16.68 -4.72 -8.16
CA SER A 19 -15.53 -4.74 -9.08
C SER A 19 -15.11 -6.14 -9.51
N LYS A 20 -15.58 -7.19 -8.81
CA LYS A 20 -15.22 -8.57 -9.09
C LYS A 20 -15.81 -9.04 -10.42
N LYS A 21 -15.02 -9.78 -11.20
CA LYS A 21 -15.41 -10.36 -12.48
C LYS A 21 -16.04 -11.73 -12.29
N LEU A 22 -17.15 -11.97 -12.97
CA LEU A 22 -17.84 -13.27 -12.94
C LEU A 22 -16.94 -14.34 -13.54
N LEU A 23 -16.61 -15.35 -12.74
CA LEU A 23 -15.83 -16.51 -13.16
C LEU A 23 -16.56 -17.78 -12.67
N PRO A 24 -17.42 -18.37 -13.53
CA PRO A 24 -18.07 -19.64 -13.23
C PRO A 24 -17.02 -20.72 -12.90
N GLY A 25 -17.27 -21.50 -11.87
CA GLY A 25 -16.33 -22.52 -11.37
C GLY A 25 -17.06 -23.75 -10.86
N PHE A 26 -16.52 -24.92 -11.15
CA PHE A 26 -17.05 -26.20 -10.69
C PHE A 26 -16.62 -26.47 -9.24
N SER A 27 -15.36 -26.17 -8.93
CA SER A 27 -14.75 -26.29 -7.62
C SER A 27 -14.37 -24.92 -7.07
N HIS A 28 -14.34 -24.77 -5.75
CA HIS A 28 -13.75 -23.57 -5.14
C HIS A 28 -12.22 -23.52 -5.35
N TYR A 29 -11.61 -24.61 -5.81
CA TYR A 29 -10.20 -24.69 -6.19
C TYR A 29 -9.94 -24.20 -7.62
N ASP A 30 -10.98 -23.96 -8.42
CA ASP A 30 -10.86 -23.43 -9.78
C ASP A 30 -10.54 -21.92 -9.79
N VAL A 31 -10.87 -21.23 -8.70
CA VAL A 31 -10.44 -19.86 -8.43
C VAL A 31 -9.51 -19.91 -7.23
N TRP A 32 -8.24 -19.60 -7.44
CA TRP A 32 -7.17 -19.96 -6.51
C TRP A 32 -6.56 -18.76 -5.80
N LEU A 33 -6.47 -18.82 -4.46
CA LEU A 33 -5.80 -17.82 -3.62
C LEU A 33 -6.24 -16.37 -3.97
N TYR A 34 -5.27 -15.54 -4.35
CA TYR A 34 -5.40 -14.13 -4.70
C TYR A 34 -6.35 -13.88 -5.89
N GLU A 35 -6.68 -14.89 -6.69
CA GLU A 35 -7.70 -14.76 -7.75
C GLU A 35 -9.06 -14.40 -7.16
N HIS A 36 -9.36 -14.80 -5.92
CA HIS A 36 -10.57 -14.39 -5.23
C HIS A 36 -10.64 -12.87 -4.98
N ALA A 37 -9.53 -12.13 -5.00
CA ALA A 37 -9.54 -10.67 -4.90
C ALA A 37 -10.11 -9.99 -6.16
N VAL A 38 -10.11 -10.69 -7.31
CA VAL A 38 -10.57 -10.16 -8.60
C VAL A 38 -11.80 -10.88 -9.16
N ALA A 39 -12.01 -12.14 -8.81
CA ALA A 39 -13.06 -12.99 -9.35
C ALA A 39 -14.19 -13.23 -8.36
N PHE A 40 -15.42 -13.17 -8.84
CA PHE A 40 -16.62 -13.63 -8.16
C PHE A 40 -17.00 -15.00 -8.69
N THR A 41 -17.11 -15.98 -7.79
CA THR A 41 -17.43 -17.36 -8.14
C THR A 41 -18.29 -18.02 -7.06
N VAL A 42 -19.08 -19.00 -7.45
CA VAL A 42 -19.80 -19.91 -6.55
C VAL A 42 -19.60 -21.31 -7.11
N ALA A 43 -18.99 -22.20 -6.32
CA ALA A 43 -18.71 -23.56 -6.77
C ALA A 43 -20.00 -24.27 -7.22
N LYS A 44 -19.94 -24.91 -8.40
CA LYS A 44 -21.04 -25.58 -9.13
C LYS A 44 -22.06 -24.64 -9.76
N MET A 45 -21.80 -23.34 -9.81
CA MET A 45 -22.64 -22.37 -10.51
C MET A 45 -22.00 -22.05 -11.85
N MET A 46 -22.21 -22.94 -12.82
CA MET A 46 -21.59 -22.85 -14.15
C MET A 46 -22.31 -21.84 -15.07
N ASP A 47 -23.60 -21.61 -14.81
CA ASP A 47 -24.39 -20.59 -15.49
C ASP A 47 -23.95 -19.19 -15.02
N LYS A 48 -23.43 -18.40 -15.96
CA LYS A 48 -22.90 -17.06 -15.72
C LYS A 48 -24.00 -16.05 -15.37
N ASP A 49 -25.19 -16.18 -15.93
CA ASP A 49 -26.31 -15.26 -15.64
C ASP A 49 -26.82 -15.52 -14.23
N MET A 50 -26.98 -16.80 -13.85
CA MET A 50 -27.31 -17.15 -12.47
C MET A 50 -26.24 -16.69 -11.48
N LEU A 51 -24.94 -16.78 -11.85
CA LEU A 51 -23.85 -16.24 -11.03
C LEU A 51 -23.94 -14.71 -10.89
N ALA A 52 -24.28 -14.00 -11.97
CA ALA A 52 -24.50 -12.56 -11.95
C ALA A 52 -25.66 -12.17 -11.02
N ASP A 53 -26.75 -12.93 -11.02
CA ASP A 53 -27.89 -12.70 -10.15
C ASP A 53 -27.54 -12.88 -8.67
N VAL A 54 -26.70 -13.87 -8.34
CA VAL A 54 -26.22 -14.06 -6.97
C VAL A 54 -25.29 -12.92 -6.56
N GLN A 55 -24.38 -12.47 -7.43
CA GLN A 55 -23.53 -11.31 -7.14
C GLN A 55 -24.38 -10.05 -6.90
N THR A 56 -25.42 -9.85 -7.71
CA THR A 56 -26.37 -8.75 -7.58
C THR A 56 -27.13 -8.83 -6.27
N ALA A 57 -27.65 -10.01 -5.90
CA ALA A 57 -28.34 -10.21 -4.63
C ALA A 57 -27.44 -9.95 -3.42
N LEU A 58 -26.15 -10.30 -3.48
CA LEU A 58 -25.18 -10.00 -2.42
C LEU A 58 -24.84 -8.50 -2.36
N THR A 59 -24.74 -7.85 -3.51
CA THR A 59 -24.51 -6.42 -3.63
C THR A 59 -25.68 -5.62 -3.05
N ASP A 60 -26.91 -5.99 -3.40
CA ASP A 60 -28.15 -5.46 -2.83
C ASP A 60 -28.16 -5.66 -1.31
N ALA A 61 -27.78 -6.86 -0.85
CA ALA A 61 -27.76 -7.18 0.57
C ALA A 61 -26.77 -6.30 1.34
N MET A 62 -25.58 -6.09 0.80
CA MET A 62 -24.57 -5.20 1.41
C MET A 62 -25.02 -3.74 1.40
N GLN A 63 -25.64 -3.29 0.31
CA GLN A 63 -26.11 -1.91 0.15
C GLN A 63 -27.28 -1.60 1.10
N ASN A 64 -28.18 -2.56 1.31
CA ASN A 64 -29.42 -2.36 2.09
C ASN A 64 -29.33 -2.89 3.53
N GLY A 65 -28.20 -3.47 3.95
CA GLY A 65 -28.07 -4.10 5.28
C GLY A 65 -28.98 -5.33 5.47
N THR A 66 -29.21 -6.11 4.42
CA THR A 66 -30.14 -7.25 4.43
C THR A 66 -29.64 -8.39 5.31
N THR A 67 -30.52 -8.98 6.12
CA THR A 67 -30.18 -10.12 6.98
C THR A 67 -30.05 -11.41 6.15
N PHE A 68 -29.36 -12.43 6.69
CA PHE A 68 -29.33 -13.74 6.04
C PHE A 68 -30.73 -14.37 5.89
N ALA A 69 -31.65 -14.10 6.84
CA ALA A 69 -33.01 -14.63 6.77
C ALA A 69 -33.76 -14.09 5.55
N ASP A 70 -33.65 -12.78 5.30
CA ASP A 70 -34.28 -12.11 4.16
C ASP A 70 -33.60 -12.48 2.83
N PHE A 71 -32.26 -12.51 2.83
CA PHE A 71 -31.48 -12.98 1.69
C PHE A 71 -31.89 -14.40 1.27
N LYS A 72 -32.03 -15.31 2.24
CA LYS A 72 -32.50 -16.68 2.02
C LYS A 72 -33.93 -16.70 1.48
N LYS A 73 -34.84 -15.90 2.07
CA LYS A 73 -36.26 -15.84 1.67
C LYS A 73 -36.40 -15.41 0.21
N ARG A 74 -35.55 -14.49 -0.26
CA ARG A 74 -35.50 -14.04 -1.67
C ARG A 74 -34.83 -15.08 -2.59
N LEU A 75 -33.62 -15.52 -2.25
CA LEU A 75 -32.76 -16.23 -3.19
C LEU A 75 -33.04 -17.73 -3.28
N LYS A 76 -33.54 -18.37 -2.21
CA LYS A 76 -33.82 -19.82 -2.23
C LYS A 76 -34.89 -20.19 -3.28
N PRO A 77 -36.09 -19.57 -3.31
CA PRO A 77 -37.09 -19.91 -4.33
C PRO A 77 -36.60 -19.69 -5.76
N TYR A 78 -35.85 -18.60 -5.98
CA TYR A 78 -35.23 -18.30 -7.28
C TYR A 78 -34.28 -19.42 -7.73
N LEU A 79 -33.33 -19.80 -6.88
CA LEU A 79 -32.36 -20.86 -7.21
C LEU A 79 -33.04 -22.23 -7.39
N MET A 80 -34.11 -22.51 -6.64
CA MET A 80 -34.92 -23.71 -6.85
C MET A 80 -35.61 -23.70 -8.23
N ALA A 81 -36.22 -22.59 -8.62
CA ALA A 81 -36.86 -22.44 -9.93
C ALA A 81 -35.86 -22.55 -11.09
N ARG A 82 -34.60 -22.12 -10.88
CA ARG A 82 -33.48 -22.28 -11.82
C ARG A 82 -32.85 -23.68 -11.80
N GLY A 83 -33.38 -24.62 -11.01
CA GLY A 83 -32.85 -25.99 -10.91
C GLY A 83 -31.53 -26.12 -10.13
N TRP A 84 -31.09 -25.07 -9.43
CA TRP A 84 -29.86 -25.06 -8.63
C TRP A 84 -30.13 -25.34 -7.15
N TRP A 85 -30.77 -26.47 -6.82
CA TRP A 85 -31.06 -26.83 -5.43
C TRP A 85 -31.02 -28.33 -5.20
N GLY A 86 -30.58 -28.75 -4.00
CA GLY A 86 -30.46 -30.17 -3.66
C GLY A 86 -29.22 -30.82 -4.26
N GLU A 87 -29.27 -32.15 -4.36
CA GLU A 87 -28.24 -32.94 -5.02
C GLU A 87 -28.55 -33.05 -6.51
N SER A 88 -27.50 -33.09 -7.32
CA SER A 88 -27.60 -33.24 -8.77
C SER A 88 -26.36 -33.96 -9.29
N VAL A 89 -26.46 -34.55 -10.49
CA VAL A 89 -25.31 -35.12 -11.19
C VAL A 89 -24.75 -34.06 -12.13
N MET A 90 -23.48 -33.73 -11.98
CA MET A 90 -22.77 -32.82 -12.89
C MET A 90 -21.49 -33.48 -13.42
N LEU A 91 -21.17 -33.20 -14.68
CA LEU A 91 -19.89 -33.54 -15.27
C LEU A 91 -18.81 -32.59 -14.74
N ASP A 92 -17.72 -33.13 -14.19
CA ASP A 92 -16.58 -32.29 -13.82
C ASP A 92 -15.78 -31.92 -15.08
N PRO A 93 -15.58 -30.62 -15.38
CA PRO A 93 -14.91 -30.19 -16.60
C PRO A 93 -13.44 -30.63 -16.72
N VAL A 94 -12.79 -31.02 -15.62
CA VAL A 94 -11.36 -31.40 -15.65
C VAL A 94 -11.16 -32.86 -16.05
N ASP A 95 -12.00 -33.78 -15.55
CA ASP A 95 -11.84 -35.21 -15.81
C ASP A 95 -12.98 -35.81 -16.66
N GLY A 96 -14.05 -35.05 -16.91
CA GLY A 96 -15.20 -35.52 -17.68
C GLY A 96 -16.02 -36.59 -16.95
N VAL A 97 -15.86 -36.76 -15.64
CA VAL A 97 -16.55 -37.79 -14.87
C VAL A 97 -17.85 -37.25 -14.24
N PRO A 98 -18.99 -37.95 -14.37
CA PRO A 98 -20.22 -37.58 -13.66
C PRO A 98 -20.05 -37.75 -12.15
N LYS A 99 -20.36 -36.68 -11.39
CA LYS A 99 -20.27 -36.68 -9.93
C LYS A 99 -21.60 -36.23 -9.32
N VAL A 100 -22.04 -36.92 -8.27
CA VAL A 100 -23.14 -36.44 -7.42
C VAL A 100 -22.61 -35.26 -6.61
N VAL A 101 -23.24 -34.10 -6.76
CA VAL A 101 -22.82 -32.84 -6.16
C VAL A 101 -23.97 -32.16 -5.43
N GLN A 102 -23.66 -31.49 -4.33
CA GLN A 102 -24.62 -30.61 -3.66
C GLN A 102 -24.63 -29.23 -4.33
N LEU A 103 -25.76 -28.87 -4.97
CA LEU A 103 -26.06 -27.53 -5.49
C LEU A 103 -26.54 -26.62 -4.35
N GLY A 104 -27.68 -25.94 -4.46
CA GLY A 104 -28.22 -25.12 -3.38
C GLY A 104 -28.62 -25.93 -2.15
N SER A 105 -28.30 -25.42 -0.96
CA SER A 105 -28.88 -25.83 0.32
C SER A 105 -28.89 -24.65 1.27
N THR A 106 -29.70 -24.66 2.33
CA THR A 106 -29.73 -23.57 3.31
C THR A 106 -28.35 -23.32 3.92
N ARG A 107 -27.59 -24.39 4.17
CA ARG A 107 -26.22 -24.32 4.69
C ARG A 107 -25.26 -23.70 3.67
N ARG A 108 -25.29 -24.14 2.40
CA ARG A 108 -24.43 -23.56 1.35
C ARG A 108 -24.79 -22.10 1.07
N LEU A 109 -26.07 -21.75 1.08
CA LEU A 109 -26.52 -20.37 0.91
C LEU A 109 -25.99 -19.45 2.02
N ARG A 110 -25.95 -19.96 3.26
CA ARG A 110 -25.33 -19.26 4.39
C ARG A 110 -23.83 -19.05 4.17
N THR A 111 -23.11 -20.06 3.69
CA THR A 111 -21.69 -19.94 3.36
C THR A 111 -21.46 -18.90 2.26
N ILE A 112 -22.22 -18.96 1.16
CA ILE A 112 -22.12 -18.00 0.05
C ILE A 112 -22.31 -16.57 0.55
N PHE A 113 -23.36 -16.36 1.36
CA PHE A 113 -23.67 -15.06 1.95
C PHE A 113 -22.55 -14.55 2.85
N HIS A 114 -22.17 -15.29 3.89
CA HIS A 114 -21.19 -14.80 4.85
C HIS A 114 -19.79 -14.67 4.26
N THR A 115 -19.32 -15.65 3.46
CA THR A 115 -17.97 -15.60 2.90
C THR A 115 -17.79 -14.42 1.96
N ASN A 116 -18.74 -14.16 1.05
CA ASN A 116 -18.63 -13.04 0.14
C ASN A 116 -18.74 -11.69 0.86
N LEU A 117 -19.61 -11.56 1.86
CA LEU A 117 -19.71 -10.32 2.63
C LEU A 117 -18.47 -10.07 3.49
N GLN A 118 -17.99 -11.07 4.23
CA GLN A 118 -16.83 -10.94 5.11
C GLN A 118 -15.54 -10.61 4.35
N THR A 119 -15.27 -11.31 3.24
CA THR A 119 -14.10 -11.02 2.40
C THR A 119 -14.20 -9.62 1.78
N SER A 120 -15.40 -9.17 1.45
CA SER A 120 -15.62 -7.80 0.96
C SER A 120 -15.42 -6.75 2.06
N TYR A 121 -15.90 -6.98 3.28
CA TYR A 121 -15.63 -6.09 4.42
C TYR A 121 -14.15 -6.07 4.79
N ALA A 122 -13.45 -7.20 4.70
CA ALA A 122 -12.00 -7.27 4.88
C ALA A 122 -11.26 -6.43 3.83
N ALA A 123 -11.64 -6.52 2.56
CA ALA A 123 -11.08 -5.68 1.51
C ALA A 123 -11.35 -4.18 1.76
N GLY A 124 -12.56 -3.83 2.20
CA GLY A 124 -12.90 -2.47 2.61
C GLY A 124 -12.08 -1.97 3.81
N GLN A 125 -11.87 -2.84 4.80
CA GLN A 125 -11.01 -2.56 5.95
C GLN A 125 -9.56 -2.33 5.51
N TRP A 126 -9.02 -3.18 4.64
CA TRP A 126 -7.66 -3.03 4.11
C TRP A 126 -7.47 -1.70 3.37
N ALA A 127 -8.43 -1.29 2.53
CA ALA A 127 -8.36 0.01 1.87
C ALA A 127 -8.31 1.18 2.88
N ARG A 128 -9.09 1.11 3.96
CA ARG A 128 -9.03 2.12 5.05
C ARG A 128 -7.71 2.07 5.80
N VAL A 129 -7.18 0.88 6.04
CA VAL A 129 -5.88 0.66 6.67
C VAL A 129 -4.80 1.37 5.86
N GLN A 130 -4.74 1.10 4.56
CA GLN A 130 -3.77 1.69 3.65
C GLN A 130 -3.87 3.23 3.62
N ASN A 131 -5.09 3.78 3.63
CA ASN A 131 -5.30 5.23 3.66
C ASN A 131 -4.88 5.90 4.97
N ARG A 132 -4.87 5.16 6.10
CA ARG A 132 -4.62 5.71 7.44
C ARG A 132 -3.28 5.29 8.05
N LYS A 133 -2.51 4.45 7.35
CA LYS A 133 -1.26 3.86 7.87
C LYS A 133 -0.23 4.89 8.34
N ALA A 134 -0.23 6.11 7.80
CA ALA A 134 0.65 7.19 8.27
C ALA A 134 0.34 7.60 9.72
N ALA A 135 -0.94 7.66 10.11
CA ALA A 135 -1.37 8.02 11.46
C ALA A 135 -1.52 6.80 12.38
N LEU A 136 -1.87 5.65 11.81
CA LEU A 136 -2.10 4.39 12.51
C LEU A 136 -1.26 3.26 11.88
N PRO A 137 0.06 3.25 12.12
CA PRO A 137 1.01 2.41 11.39
C PRO A 137 1.06 0.95 11.83
N TYR A 138 0.32 0.56 12.88
CA TYR A 138 0.30 -0.81 13.39
C TYR A 138 -1.08 -1.44 13.29
N LEU A 139 -1.10 -2.75 13.12
CA LEU A 139 -2.27 -3.60 13.20
C LEU A 139 -2.12 -4.59 14.35
N LYS A 140 -3.17 -4.72 15.16
CA LYS A 140 -3.33 -5.82 16.12
C LYS A 140 -4.34 -6.82 15.59
N TYR A 141 -3.98 -8.09 15.58
CA TYR A 141 -4.90 -9.18 15.27
C TYR A 141 -5.82 -9.44 16.47
N ILE A 142 -7.14 -9.47 16.21
CA ILE A 142 -8.18 -9.53 17.24
C ILE A 142 -8.77 -10.95 17.33
N PRO A 143 -9.01 -11.46 18.55
CA PRO A 143 -9.66 -12.75 18.76
C PRO A 143 -11.00 -12.88 18.05
N SER A 144 -11.32 -14.09 17.59
CA SER A 144 -12.59 -14.38 16.92
C SER A 144 -13.79 -14.12 17.84
N ALA A 145 -14.84 -13.50 17.28
CA ALA A 145 -16.16 -13.38 17.92
C ALA A 145 -17.07 -14.60 17.70
N ALA A 146 -16.59 -15.65 17.00
CA ALA A 146 -17.38 -16.86 16.77
C ALA A 146 -17.65 -17.62 18.06
N THR A 147 -18.84 -18.24 18.14
CA THR A 147 -19.22 -19.15 19.24
C THR A 147 -18.27 -20.34 19.33
N HIS A 148 -17.90 -20.93 18.18
CA HIS A 148 -16.92 -22.00 18.07
C HIS A 148 -15.67 -21.45 17.40
N LYS A 149 -14.71 -21.01 18.22
CA LYS A 149 -13.44 -20.45 17.75
C LYS A 149 -12.52 -21.60 17.32
N ARG A 150 -11.76 -21.42 16.24
CA ARG A 150 -10.70 -22.36 15.87
C ARG A 150 -9.50 -22.13 16.77
N ASP A 151 -8.99 -23.20 17.36
CA ASP A 151 -7.77 -23.13 18.17
C ASP A 151 -6.55 -22.75 17.33
N ALA A 152 -6.51 -23.22 16.08
CA ALA A 152 -5.40 -22.95 15.17
C ALA A 152 -5.14 -21.44 15.00
N HIS A 153 -6.18 -20.61 14.89
CA HIS A 153 -6.02 -19.16 14.74
C HIS A 153 -5.58 -18.43 16.01
N LYS A 154 -5.57 -19.09 17.19
CA LYS A 154 -5.18 -18.45 18.46
C LYS A 154 -3.72 -18.00 18.44
N THR A 155 -2.87 -18.64 17.63
CA THR A 155 -1.46 -18.25 17.44
C THR A 155 -1.29 -16.80 17.00
N TYR A 156 -2.28 -16.25 16.29
CA TYR A 156 -2.25 -14.85 15.84
C TYR A 156 -2.82 -13.87 16.85
N TYR A 157 -3.51 -14.32 17.91
CA TYR A 157 -4.21 -13.40 18.79
C TYR A 157 -3.24 -12.45 19.48
N ASN A 158 -3.59 -11.16 19.46
CA ASN A 158 -2.77 -10.07 19.99
C ASN A 158 -1.42 -9.85 19.27
N LEU A 159 -1.17 -10.51 18.14
CA LEU A 159 -0.03 -10.20 17.29
C LEU A 159 -0.13 -8.74 16.82
N ILE A 160 0.89 -7.94 17.14
CA ILE A 160 0.99 -6.52 16.75
C ILE A 160 2.14 -6.35 15.78
N LEU A 161 1.81 -5.99 14.53
CA LEU A 161 2.79 -5.79 13.46
C LEU A 161 2.57 -4.46 12.75
N PRO A 162 3.61 -3.86 12.16
CA PRO A 162 3.45 -2.77 11.21
C PRO A 162 2.47 -3.14 10.08
N VAL A 163 1.72 -2.17 9.55
CA VAL A 163 0.80 -2.37 8.42
C VAL A 163 1.50 -3.00 7.20
N GLU A 164 2.76 -2.66 6.97
CA GLU A 164 3.57 -3.14 5.84
C GLU A 164 4.19 -4.52 6.07
N HIS A 165 3.98 -5.14 7.24
CA HIS A 165 4.57 -6.43 7.52
C HIS A 165 4.01 -7.51 6.57
N GLU A 166 4.90 -8.28 5.95
CA GLU A 166 4.56 -9.22 4.88
C GLU A 166 3.55 -10.29 5.29
N LEU A 167 3.52 -10.69 6.57
CA LEU A 167 2.52 -11.64 7.09
C LEU A 167 1.08 -11.21 6.82
N TRP A 168 0.77 -9.90 6.76
CA TRP A 168 -0.57 -9.44 6.41
C TRP A 168 -0.99 -9.83 4.99
N ASN A 169 -0.05 -10.20 4.13
CA ASN A 169 -0.35 -10.71 2.80
C ASN A 169 -0.99 -12.11 2.84
N THR A 170 -0.85 -12.85 3.95
CA THR A 170 -1.38 -14.22 4.08
C THR A 170 -2.33 -14.41 5.26
N ILE A 171 -2.19 -13.64 6.34
CA ILE A 171 -2.96 -13.85 7.59
C ILE A 171 -4.07 -12.82 7.81
N PHE A 172 -4.26 -11.85 6.91
CA PHE A 172 -5.28 -10.82 7.08
C PHE A 172 -6.69 -11.45 7.00
N PRO A 173 -7.48 -11.43 8.10
CA PRO A 173 -8.74 -12.15 8.16
C PRO A 173 -9.75 -11.71 7.09
N PRO A 174 -10.66 -12.61 6.65
CA PRO A 174 -10.88 -13.96 7.17
C PRO A 174 -9.87 -15.01 6.70
N ASN A 175 -9.49 -15.92 7.60
CA ASN A 175 -8.53 -17.01 7.34
C ASN A 175 -9.17 -18.36 7.00
N GLY A 176 -10.49 -18.38 6.79
CA GLY A 176 -11.26 -19.58 6.47
C GLY A 176 -12.76 -19.36 6.51
N TYR A 177 -13.53 -20.34 6.07
CA TYR A 177 -15.01 -20.28 6.06
C TYR A 177 -15.58 -20.01 7.46
N GLY A 178 -16.44 -19.01 7.60
CA GLY A 178 -17.05 -18.66 8.90
C GLY A 178 -16.09 -18.07 9.94
N CYS A 179 -14.89 -17.66 9.53
CA CYS A 179 -13.97 -16.94 10.41
C CYS A 179 -14.56 -15.57 10.81
N LEU A 180 -14.51 -15.24 12.11
CA LEU A 180 -14.90 -13.94 12.67
C LEU A 180 -13.75 -13.26 13.41
N CYS A 181 -12.51 -13.60 13.04
CA CYS A 181 -11.33 -12.82 13.42
C CYS A 181 -11.33 -11.47 12.68
N GLY A 182 -10.61 -10.50 13.21
CA GLY A 182 -10.44 -9.20 12.57
C GLY A 182 -9.12 -8.55 12.97
N VAL A 183 -8.90 -7.34 12.49
CA VAL A 183 -7.76 -6.52 12.88
C VAL A 183 -8.21 -5.16 13.40
N ARG A 184 -7.37 -4.51 14.20
CA ARG A 184 -7.56 -3.12 14.63
C ARG A 184 -6.28 -2.31 14.40
N GLN A 185 -6.45 -1.12 13.84
CA GLN A 185 -5.37 -0.16 13.66
C GLN A 185 -5.01 0.54 14.97
N LEU A 186 -3.72 0.76 15.19
CA LEU A 186 -3.15 1.38 16.39
C LEU A 186 -2.15 2.47 16.03
N THR A 187 -2.09 3.51 16.87
CA THR A 187 -0.90 4.39 16.92
C THR A 187 0.28 3.62 17.53
N LYS A 188 1.50 4.13 17.36
CA LYS A 188 2.69 3.53 18.00
C LYS A 188 2.55 3.46 19.53
N THR A 189 2.05 4.52 20.15
CA THR A 189 1.84 4.57 21.61
C THR A 189 0.80 3.55 22.07
N GLN A 190 -0.31 3.42 21.35
CA GLN A 190 -1.32 2.40 21.66
C GLN A 190 -0.76 0.99 21.50
N ALA A 191 -0.01 0.74 20.42
CA ALA A 191 0.60 -0.55 20.15
C ALA A 191 1.60 -0.96 21.22
N LEU A 192 2.45 -0.04 21.71
CA LEU A 192 3.37 -0.31 22.82
C LEU A 192 2.61 -0.59 24.11
N ARG A 193 1.65 0.26 24.48
CA ARG A 193 0.84 0.08 25.69
C ARG A 193 0.13 -1.26 25.69
N GLU A 194 -0.57 -1.58 24.60
CA GLU A 194 -1.33 -2.83 24.50
C GLU A 194 -0.41 -4.05 24.47
N ARG A 195 0.75 -4.00 23.81
CA ARG A 195 1.74 -5.08 23.91
C ARG A 195 2.17 -5.31 25.36
N GLY A 196 2.41 -4.23 26.11
CA GLY A 196 2.76 -4.33 27.53
C GLY A 196 1.65 -4.97 28.37
N GLU A 197 0.38 -4.59 28.11
CA GLU A 197 -0.80 -5.21 28.74
C GLU A 197 -0.92 -6.70 28.39
N ASP A 198 -0.69 -7.06 27.13
CA ASP A 198 -0.74 -8.45 26.68
C ASP A 198 0.40 -9.28 27.32
N ILE A 199 1.63 -8.77 27.36
CA ILE A 199 2.78 -9.41 28.04
C ILE A 199 2.52 -9.58 29.53
N ALA A 200 1.95 -8.59 30.20
CA ALA A 200 1.65 -8.67 31.63
C ALA A 200 0.59 -9.72 31.95
N LYS A 201 -0.38 -9.92 31.04
CA LYS A 201 -1.47 -10.87 31.19
C LYS A 201 -1.05 -12.30 30.89
N ASP A 202 -0.20 -12.50 29.89
CA ASP A 202 0.29 -13.81 29.47
C ASP A 202 1.78 -13.72 29.12
N PRO A 203 2.68 -13.70 30.12
CA PRO A 203 4.12 -13.58 29.87
C PRO A 203 4.68 -14.74 29.05
N ASP A 204 4.11 -15.94 29.18
CA ASP A 204 4.61 -17.13 28.49
C ASP A 204 4.20 -17.16 27.00
N GLY A 205 3.18 -16.40 26.63
CA GLY A 205 2.79 -16.15 25.24
C GLY A 205 3.78 -15.31 24.43
N PHE A 206 4.83 -14.76 25.05
CA PHE A 206 5.84 -13.91 24.41
C PHE A 206 7.26 -14.44 24.61
N THR A 207 8.06 -14.38 23.55
CA THR A 207 9.49 -14.71 23.61
C THR A 207 10.28 -13.65 24.38
N ASP A 208 11.44 -14.03 24.92
CA ASP A 208 12.31 -13.09 25.63
C ASP A 208 12.79 -11.94 24.74
N ALA A 209 13.02 -12.21 23.45
CA ALA A 209 13.36 -11.19 22.47
C ALA A 209 12.24 -10.14 22.30
N GLN A 210 10.97 -10.58 22.26
CA GLN A 210 9.82 -9.66 22.17
C GLN A 210 9.65 -8.83 23.43
N LYS A 211 9.84 -9.45 24.61
CA LYS A 211 9.81 -8.75 25.90
C LYS A 211 10.92 -7.70 25.98
N GLU A 212 12.12 -8.03 25.53
CA GLU A 212 13.27 -7.10 25.53
C GLU A 212 13.09 -5.97 24.51
N ALA A 213 12.62 -6.28 23.30
CA ALA A 213 12.26 -5.26 22.32
C ALA A 213 11.20 -4.29 22.87
N HIS A 214 10.18 -4.82 23.56
CA HIS A 214 9.14 -4.01 24.19
C HIS A 214 9.71 -3.06 25.26
N LYS A 215 10.61 -3.52 26.14
CA LYS A 215 11.29 -2.67 27.13
C LYS A 215 12.06 -1.52 26.49
N GLN A 216 12.58 -1.73 25.28
CA GLN A 216 13.28 -0.72 24.49
C GLN A 216 12.34 0.16 23.64
N GLY A 217 11.02 0.03 23.80
CA GLY A 217 10.03 0.79 23.04
C GLY A 217 9.92 0.37 21.56
N ARG A 218 10.34 -0.86 21.24
CA ARG A 218 10.32 -1.44 19.88
C ARG A 218 9.22 -2.49 19.75
N LEU A 219 8.64 -2.58 18.55
CA LEU A 219 7.57 -3.51 18.19
C LEU A 219 8.07 -4.41 17.06
N GLU A 220 9.03 -5.27 17.40
CA GLU A 220 9.64 -6.22 16.47
C GLU A 220 9.16 -7.61 16.87
N ASP A 221 8.11 -8.07 16.19
CA ASP A 221 7.64 -9.46 16.29
C ASP A 221 8.05 -10.20 15.04
N SER A 222 8.72 -11.33 15.22
CA SER A 222 9.00 -12.30 14.17
C SER A 222 8.34 -13.62 14.56
N PRO A 223 6.99 -13.70 14.51
CA PRO A 223 6.29 -14.91 14.95
C PRO A 223 6.68 -16.06 14.01
N ASN A 224 7.03 -17.19 14.60
CA ASN A 224 7.31 -18.40 13.85
C ASN A 224 5.98 -19.04 13.41
N ILE A 225 5.55 -18.72 12.19
CA ILE A 225 4.33 -19.27 11.61
C ILE A 225 4.69 -20.54 10.85
N GLU A 226 4.17 -21.67 11.32
CA GLU A 226 4.32 -22.94 10.62
C GLU A 226 3.65 -22.86 9.24
N THR A 227 4.37 -23.30 8.21
CA THR A 227 3.88 -23.30 6.83
C THR A 227 3.91 -24.70 6.27
N ILE A 228 2.91 -25.02 5.46
CA ILE A 228 2.78 -26.29 4.76
C ILE A 228 2.83 -26.05 3.25
N GLU A 229 3.27 -27.07 2.52
CA GLU A 229 3.05 -27.15 1.09
C GLU A 229 1.65 -27.71 0.82
N PHE A 230 0.85 -26.93 0.10
CA PHE A 230 -0.47 -27.35 -0.35
C PHE A 230 -0.49 -27.42 -1.87
N THR A 231 -0.85 -28.59 -2.41
CA THR A 231 -1.03 -28.81 -3.85
C THR A 231 -2.49 -28.65 -4.21
N ASN A 232 -2.80 -27.71 -5.11
CA ASN A 232 -4.15 -27.54 -5.63
C ASN A 232 -4.56 -28.82 -6.39
N PRO A 233 -5.61 -29.54 -5.95
CA PRO A 233 -6.00 -30.81 -6.56
C PRO A 233 -6.60 -30.66 -7.98
N ARG A 234 -6.90 -29.44 -8.42
CA ARG A 234 -7.45 -29.13 -9.75
C ARG A 234 -6.38 -28.83 -10.78
N THR A 235 -5.33 -28.12 -10.37
CA THR A 235 -4.32 -27.58 -11.28
C THR A 235 -2.94 -28.22 -11.10
N GLY A 236 -2.72 -28.95 -10.00
CA GLY A 236 -1.40 -29.45 -9.61
C GLY A 236 -0.47 -28.35 -9.08
N GLN A 237 -0.92 -27.11 -8.98
CA GLN A 237 -0.09 -26.01 -8.49
C GLN A 237 0.17 -26.15 -6.98
N THR A 238 1.45 -26.19 -6.60
CA THR A 238 1.87 -26.19 -5.20
C THR A 238 2.19 -24.78 -4.71
N VAL A 239 1.78 -24.47 -3.49
CA VAL A 239 2.06 -23.20 -2.80
C VAL A 239 2.43 -23.46 -1.34
N ARG A 240 3.25 -22.58 -0.76
CA ARG A 240 3.49 -22.56 0.68
C ARG A 240 2.54 -21.58 1.35
N ILE A 241 1.75 -22.08 2.31
CA ILE A 241 0.77 -21.29 3.06
C ILE A 241 0.90 -21.57 4.56
N PRO A 242 0.48 -20.65 5.44
CA PRO A 242 0.37 -20.95 6.87
C PRO A 242 -0.50 -22.19 7.12
N ALA A 243 -0.03 -23.08 7.99
CA ALA A 243 -0.65 -24.39 8.23
C ALA A 243 -2.09 -24.32 8.73
N ASP A 244 -2.43 -23.22 9.42
CA ASP A 244 -3.71 -23.00 10.07
C ASP A 244 -4.69 -22.17 9.22
N ILE A 245 -4.30 -21.76 8.01
CA ILE A 245 -5.14 -20.98 7.09
C ILE A 245 -5.69 -21.87 5.99
N THR A 246 -7.00 -21.73 5.73
CA THR A 246 -7.61 -22.44 4.60
C THR A 246 -7.01 -21.93 3.29
N PRO A 247 -6.56 -22.80 2.35
CA PRO A 247 -5.81 -22.38 1.18
C PRO A 247 -6.45 -21.24 0.37
N SER A 248 -7.75 -21.30 0.05
CA SER A 248 -8.45 -20.22 -0.68
C SER A 248 -8.49 -18.87 0.05
N PHE A 249 -8.12 -18.82 1.33
CA PHE A 249 -8.08 -17.62 2.17
C PHE A 249 -6.65 -17.15 2.52
N ALA A 250 -5.62 -17.89 2.09
CA ALA A 250 -4.21 -17.55 2.34
C ALA A 250 -3.71 -16.42 1.41
N HIS A 251 -4.42 -15.31 1.40
CA HIS A 251 -4.09 -14.08 0.67
C HIS A 251 -4.76 -12.88 1.34
N ASN A 252 -4.26 -11.67 1.08
CA ASN A 252 -4.93 -10.46 1.52
C ASN A 252 -6.11 -10.14 0.60
N HIS A 253 -7.33 -10.25 1.14
CA HIS A 253 -8.58 -10.02 0.40
C HIS A 253 -8.67 -8.61 -0.23
N GLY A 254 -7.96 -7.63 0.33
CA GLY A 254 -7.93 -6.26 -0.15
C GLY A 254 -6.82 -5.95 -1.17
N ASP A 255 -5.85 -6.84 -1.36
CA ASP A 255 -4.74 -6.61 -2.31
C ASP A 255 -5.12 -6.98 -3.75
N ARG A 256 -6.07 -6.22 -4.30
CA ARG A 256 -6.54 -6.42 -5.67
C ARG A 256 -5.48 -6.09 -6.72
N VAL A 257 -4.62 -5.10 -6.45
CA VAL A 257 -3.56 -4.69 -7.39
C VAL A 257 -2.48 -5.75 -7.46
N GLY A 258 -2.00 -6.25 -6.31
CA GLY A 258 -1.05 -7.36 -6.27
C GLY A 258 -1.62 -8.62 -6.92
N ALA A 259 -2.90 -8.93 -6.70
CA ALA A 259 -3.57 -10.04 -7.39
C ALA A 259 -3.56 -9.89 -8.92
N LEU A 260 -3.86 -8.71 -9.45
CA LEU A 260 -3.81 -8.45 -10.89
C LEU A 260 -2.39 -8.55 -11.46
N GLN A 261 -1.40 -8.04 -10.73
CA GLN A 261 0.02 -8.16 -11.10
C GLN A 261 0.45 -9.63 -11.16
N GLN A 262 0.08 -10.44 -10.16
CA GLN A 262 0.39 -11.87 -10.14
C GLN A 262 -0.31 -12.62 -11.29
N LEU A 263 -1.57 -12.30 -11.59
CA LEU A 263 -2.26 -12.87 -12.75
C LEU A 263 -1.59 -12.51 -14.07
N PHE A 264 -1.21 -11.24 -14.24
CA PHE A 264 -0.55 -10.76 -15.44
C PHE A 264 0.82 -11.43 -15.61
N GLY A 265 1.63 -11.47 -14.56
CA GLY A 265 2.94 -12.13 -14.56
C GLY A 265 2.85 -13.63 -14.87
N LYS A 266 1.89 -14.35 -14.27
CA LYS A 266 1.66 -15.77 -14.60
C LYS A 266 1.31 -15.99 -16.08
N ARG A 267 0.59 -15.07 -16.71
CA ARG A 267 0.14 -15.22 -18.10
C ARG A 267 1.18 -14.75 -19.13
N HIS A 268 1.93 -13.70 -18.82
CA HIS A 268 2.78 -12.99 -19.78
C HIS A 268 4.28 -13.02 -19.44
N GLY A 269 4.66 -13.59 -18.30
CA GLY A 269 6.04 -13.63 -17.82
C GLY A 269 6.44 -12.40 -17.01
N GLN A 270 7.58 -12.52 -16.30
CA GLN A 270 8.07 -11.49 -15.38
C GLN A 270 8.53 -10.22 -16.10
N ASP A 271 9.14 -10.34 -17.29
CA ASP A 271 9.63 -9.18 -18.05
C ASP A 271 8.48 -8.27 -18.51
N ALA A 272 7.39 -8.88 -18.99
CA ALA A 272 6.18 -8.15 -19.34
C ALA A 272 5.57 -7.46 -18.12
N LEU A 273 5.54 -8.15 -16.97
CA LEU A 273 5.04 -7.58 -15.71
C LEU A 273 5.86 -6.37 -15.28
N ASN A 274 7.20 -6.48 -15.30
CA ASN A 274 8.11 -5.40 -14.95
C ASN A 274 7.89 -4.18 -15.88
N LYS A 275 7.75 -4.41 -17.19
CA LYS A 275 7.46 -3.35 -18.16
C LYS A 275 6.12 -2.66 -17.87
N MET A 276 5.06 -3.42 -17.63
CA MET A 276 3.74 -2.87 -17.31
C MET A 276 3.77 -2.06 -16.00
N ILE A 277 4.49 -2.53 -14.98
CA ILE A 277 4.68 -1.81 -13.71
C ILE A 277 5.40 -0.47 -13.96
N ALA A 278 6.49 -0.50 -14.73
CA ALA A 278 7.24 0.72 -15.08
C ALA A 278 6.41 1.71 -15.88
N GLU A 279 5.63 1.26 -16.88
CA GLU A 279 4.73 2.11 -17.66
C GLU A 279 3.64 2.75 -16.79
N ARG A 280 3.06 1.98 -15.85
CA ARG A 280 2.09 2.49 -14.87
C ARG A 280 2.72 3.57 -13.98
N GLU A 281 3.93 3.33 -13.47
CA GLU A 281 4.63 4.26 -12.59
C GLU A 281 5.00 5.54 -13.32
N ALA A 282 5.53 5.43 -14.54
CA ALA A 282 5.76 6.59 -15.41
C ALA A 282 4.48 7.40 -15.68
N TYR A 283 3.35 6.73 -15.91
CA TYR A 283 2.05 7.40 -16.08
C TYR A 283 1.58 8.11 -14.80
N LEU A 284 1.74 7.49 -13.63
CA LEU A 284 1.40 8.10 -12.34
C LEU A 284 2.29 9.30 -12.04
N ASP A 285 3.60 9.19 -12.28
CA ASP A 285 4.56 10.27 -12.09
C ASP A 285 4.27 11.44 -13.05
N ALA A 286 3.87 11.17 -14.30
CA ALA A 286 3.43 12.20 -15.24
C ALA A 286 2.18 12.95 -14.75
N LYS A 287 1.27 12.27 -14.04
CA LYS A 287 0.06 12.89 -13.44
C LYS A 287 0.32 13.60 -12.12
N LEU A 288 1.38 13.24 -11.41
CA LEU A 288 1.82 13.92 -10.19
C LEU A 288 2.57 15.24 -10.47
N ARG A 289 2.69 15.65 -11.74
CA ARG A 289 3.28 16.94 -12.12
C ARG A 289 2.40 18.10 -11.68
N PRO A 290 2.82 18.91 -10.70
CA PRO A 290 2.05 20.06 -10.26
C PRO A 290 1.99 21.15 -11.35
N VAL A 291 0.83 21.77 -11.52
CA VAL A 291 0.65 22.92 -12.42
C VAL A 291 1.20 24.18 -11.74
N GLY A 292 1.94 25.01 -12.47
CA GLY A 292 2.43 26.30 -11.97
C GLY A 292 3.64 26.23 -11.02
N VAL A 293 4.48 25.20 -11.20
CA VAL A 293 5.77 25.03 -10.49
C VAL A 293 6.81 24.59 -11.53
N GLY A 294 8.05 25.10 -11.44
CA GLY A 294 9.14 24.66 -12.30
C GLY A 294 9.43 23.17 -12.11
N ILE A 295 9.66 22.43 -13.20
CA ILE A 295 9.99 21.00 -13.16
C ILE A 295 11.21 20.76 -14.03
N THR A 296 12.18 20.02 -13.50
CA THR A 296 13.33 19.54 -14.26
C THR A 296 13.61 18.06 -13.98
N SER A 297 14.41 17.45 -14.85
CA SER A 297 14.88 16.07 -14.70
C SER A 297 16.37 15.99 -14.98
N PHE A 298 17.08 15.25 -14.14
CA PHE A 298 18.49 14.90 -14.37
C PHE A 298 18.65 13.52 -15.04
N ALA A 299 17.58 12.95 -15.59
CA ALA A 299 17.63 11.69 -16.32
C ALA A 299 18.67 11.73 -17.44
N GLY A 300 19.55 10.73 -17.48
CA GLY A 300 20.62 10.61 -18.48
C GLY A 300 21.85 11.50 -18.24
N LEU A 301 21.83 12.41 -17.26
CA LEU A 301 22.97 13.26 -16.92
C LEU A 301 23.91 12.58 -15.92
N LYS A 302 25.20 12.93 -15.99
CA LYS A 302 26.23 12.50 -15.04
C LYS A 302 27.01 13.72 -14.57
N ALA A 303 27.14 13.88 -13.26
CA ALA A 303 27.91 14.98 -12.68
C ALA A 303 29.37 14.89 -13.14
N ASP A 304 29.88 15.96 -13.74
CA ASP A 304 31.28 16.05 -14.15
C ASP A 304 32.16 16.15 -12.90
N LYS A 305 33.13 15.24 -12.76
CA LYS A 305 33.98 15.15 -11.56
C LYS A 305 34.81 16.41 -11.32
N SER A 306 35.26 17.07 -12.39
CA SER A 306 36.05 18.30 -12.29
C SER A 306 35.20 19.47 -11.81
N GLU A 307 33.95 19.56 -12.30
CA GLU A 307 33.01 20.57 -11.84
C GLU A 307 32.54 20.31 -10.42
N VAL A 308 32.30 19.05 -10.03
CA VAL A 308 31.99 18.70 -8.64
C VAL A 308 33.13 19.11 -7.71
N ALA A 309 34.38 18.82 -8.06
CA ALA A 309 35.54 19.24 -7.27
C ALA A 309 35.63 20.77 -7.13
N ARG A 310 35.43 21.51 -8.24
CA ARG A 310 35.42 22.98 -8.25
C ARG A 310 34.31 23.57 -7.37
N LEU A 311 33.12 22.98 -7.40
CA LEU A 311 31.95 23.42 -6.62
C LEU A 311 32.00 22.96 -5.15
N LEU A 312 32.94 22.06 -4.83
CA LEU A 312 33.21 21.58 -3.48
C LEU A 312 34.28 22.39 -2.75
N GLU A 313 35.28 22.92 -3.47
CA GLU A 313 36.33 23.76 -2.91
C GLU A 313 35.79 25.11 -2.42
N ASP A 314 36.15 25.52 -1.21
CA ASP A 314 35.93 26.89 -0.75
C ASP A 314 37.05 27.42 0.17
N LYS A 315 37.36 28.71 -0.04
CA LYS A 315 38.40 29.51 0.63
C LYS A 315 37.93 30.13 1.96
N ALA A 316 36.67 29.96 2.35
CA ALA A 316 36.07 30.68 3.50
C ALA A 316 35.66 29.81 4.73
N GLN A 317 35.95 28.50 4.76
CA GLN A 317 35.63 27.59 5.88
C GLN A 317 34.19 27.70 6.43
N LYS A 318 33.25 26.87 5.93
CA LYS A 318 32.22 26.18 6.77
C LYS A 318 31.39 25.17 5.97
N LYS A 319 31.59 23.90 6.32
CA LYS A 319 30.69 22.73 6.16
C LYS A 319 30.08 22.52 4.75
N HIS A 320 30.89 21.97 3.85
CA HIS A 320 30.46 21.63 2.48
C HIS A 320 29.89 20.21 2.40
N THR A 321 28.76 20.03 1.71
CA THR A 321 28.21 18.70 1.41
C THR A 321 28.49 18.32 -0.04
N LEU A 322 29.09 17.15 -0.26
CA LEU A 322 29.39 16.62 -1.60
C LEU A 322 28.16 16.59 -2.51
N HIS A 323 27.00 16.30 -1.93
CA HIS A 323 25.75 16.08 -2.66
C HIS A 323 25.16 17.38 -3.23
N GLU A 324 25.38 18.53 -2.58
CA GLU A 324 25.05 19.84 -3.16
C GLU A 324 25.92 20.13 -4.39
N ALA A 325 27.22 19.85 -4.32
CA ALA A 325 28.13 20.05 -5.45
C ALA A 325 27.77 19.14 -6.64
N GLU A 326 27.37 17.90 -6.38
CA GLU A 326 26.84 16.99 -7.41
C GLU A 326 25.54 17.50 -8.03
N ALA A 327 24.59 17.95 -7.21
CA ALA A 327 23.33 18.53 -7.70
C ALA A 327 23.58 19.80 -8.51
N ALA A 328 24.51 20.66 -8.08
CA ALA A 328 24.93 21.86 -8.79
C ALA A 328 25.58 21.53 -10.15
N ALA A 329 26.48 20.54 -10.21
CA ALA A 329 27.10 20.12 -11.46
C ALA A 329 26.05 19.58 -12.47
N LEU A 330 25.05 18.83 -11.99
CA LEU A 330 23.94 18.37 -12.83
C LEU A 330 23.03 19.54 -13.27
N TRP A 331 22.79 20.51 -12.40
CA TRP A 331 22.02 21.71 -12.73
C TRP A 331 22.68 22.55 -13.83
N GLN A 332 24.00 22.75 -13.76
CA GLN A 332 24.77 23.43 -14.81
C GLN A 332 24.55 22.76 -16.17
N GLN A 333 24.60 21.42 -16.23
CA GLN A 333 24.35 20.68 -17.47
C GLN A 333 22.90 20.80 -17.95
N ALA A 334 21.93 20.74 -17.04
CA ALA A 334 20.51 20.78 -17.37
C ALA A 334 20.06 22.15 -17.91
N TYR A 335 20.64 23.24 -17.40
CA TYR A 335 20.26 24.61 -17.75
C TYR A 335 21.28 25.35 -18.62
N GLY A 336 22.45 24.77 -18.88
CA GLY A 336 23.51 25.43 -19.63
C GLY A 336 24.08 26.66 -18.91
N VAL A 337 24.04 26.68 -17.58
CA VAL A 337 24.51 27.80 -16.75
C VAL A 337 25.81 27.44 -16.04
N LYS A 338 26.56 28.45 -15.63
CA LYS A 338 27.71 28.28 -14.74
C LYS A 338 27.31 28.70 -13.33
N LEU A 339 27.61 27.85 -12.34
CA LEU A 339 27.41 28.11 -10.93
C LEU A 339 28.73 28.43 -10.24
N GLU A 340 28.66 29.34 -9.28
CA GLU A 340 29.74 29.64 -8.34
C GLU A 340 29.24 29.48 -6.91
N ARG A 341 30.10 29.07 -5.98
CA ARG A 341 29.74 29.07 -4.56
C ARG A 341 29.55 30.51 -4.09
N TYR A 342 28.55 30.71 -3.24
CA TYR A 342 28.28 32.03 -2.68
C TYR A 342 29.37 32.43 -1.68
N ASP A 343 30.02 33.57 -1.91
CA ASP A 343 31.17 34.05 -1.11
C ASP A 343 31.03 35.52 -0.63
N LEU A 344 29.83 36.11 -0.73
CA LEU A 344 29.55 37.49 -0.31
C LEU A 344 29.17 37.58 1.18
N ASP A 345 29.29 38.76 1.79
CA ASP A 345 28.94 38.96 3.21
C ASP A 345 27.43 38.82 3.45
N ASN A 346 27.02 37.74 4.11
CA ASN A 346 25.62 37.43 4.40
C ASN A 346 25.52 36.54 5.64
N ALA A 347 24.65 36.93 6.59
CA ALA A 347 24.43 36.17 7.82
C ALA A 347 23.75 34.80 7.59
N ASN A 348 23.04 34.62 6.48
CA ASN A 348 22.38 33.37 6.10
C ASN A 348 22.54 33.13 4.58
N PRO A 349 23.73 32.70 4.12
CA PRO A 349 24.05 32.63 2.71
C PRO A 349 23.25 31.50 2.00
N PRO A 350 22.85 31.71 0.74
CA PRO A 350 22.44 30.63 -0.15
C PRO A 350 23.66 29.80 -0.59
N ASP A 351 23.43 28.64 -1.19
CA ASP A 351 24.53 27.73 -1.57
C ASP A 351 25.38 28.25 -2.74
N PHE A 352 24.75 28.84 -3.76
CA PHE A 352 25.36 29.18 -5.05
C PHE A 352 24.87 30.51 -5.63
N LEU A 353 25.64 31.04 -6.57
CA LEU A 353 25.29 32.11 -7.50
C LEU A 353 25.23 31.55 -8.92
N VAL A 354 24.26 32.01 -9.70
CA VAL A 354 24.11 31.70 -11.13
C VAL A 354 24.79 32.79 -11.95
N ALA A 355 25.87 32.45 -12.64
CA ALA A 355 26.64 33.41 -13.42
C ALA A 355 25.81 34.00 -14.57
N THR A 356 25.82 35.33 -14.67
CA THR A 356 25.20 36.10 -15.76
C THR A 356 26.20 37.14 -16.27
N ASP A 357 25.82 37.86 -17.35
CA ASP A 357 26.63 38.95 -17.89
C ASP A 357 26.63 40.23 -17.03
N SER A 358 25.85 40.26 -15.93
CA SER A 358 25.78 41.40 -15.02
C SER A 358 26.84 41.35 -13.93
N ALA A 359 26.91 42.41 -13.11
CA ALA A 359 27.80 42.45 -11.95
C ALA A 359 27.50 41.28 -10.99
N ARG A 360 28.55 40.67 -10.43
CA ARG A 360 28.48 39.43 -9.65
C ARG A 360 27.54 39.53 -8.45
N GLU A 361 27.42 40.72 -7.86
CA GLU A 361 26.55 41.03 -6.73
C GLU A 361 25.05 41.01 -7.09
N THR A 362 24.73 41.01 -8.38
CA THR A 362 23.35 40.97 -8.91
C THR A 362 22.98 39.60 -9.48
N TRP A 363 23.88 38.63 -9.39
CA TRP A 363 23.63 37.28 -9.89
C TRP A 363 22.52 36.60 -9.09
N PRO A 364 21.60 35.86 -9.75
CA PRO A 364 20.57 35.10 -9.05
C PRO A 364 21.19 34.11 -8.08
N THR A 365 20.60 34.04 -6.90
CA THR A 365 21.02 33.12 -5.84
C THR A 365 20.29 31.79 -5.96
N LEU A 366 21.00 30.70 -5.70
CA LEU A 366 20.47 29.35 -5.83
C LEU A 366 20.80 28.53 -4.59
N ASP A 367 19.82 27.79 -4.09
CA ASP A 367 19.96 27.07 -2.84
C ASP A 367 19.22 25.74 -2.88
N PHE A 368 19.97 24.64 -2.80
CA PHE A 368 19.42 23.30 -2.98
C PHE A 368 18.77 22.81 -1.69
N MET A 369 17.74 21.98 -1.85
CA MET A 369 17.18 21.22 -0.75
C MET A 369 17.06 19.74 -1.09
N PHE A 370 17.08 18.92 -0.04
CA PHE A 370 16.88 17.47 -0.10
C PHE A 370 17.96 16.71 -0.88
N THR A 371 19.13 17.33 -1.07
CA THR A 371 20.34 16.66 -1.54
C THR A 371 20.86 15.72 -0.44
N ALA A 372 21.18 14.48 -0.80
CA ALA A 372 21.71 13.49 0.11
C ALA A 372 22.57 12.46 -0.64
N ASP A 373 23.30 11.65 0.13
CA ASP A 373 24.10 10.55 -0.40
C ASP A 373 23.20 9.46 -0.97
N ALA A 374 23.18 9.33 -2.30
CA ALA A 374 22.38 8.33 -2.99
C ALA A 374 22.93 6.90 -2.79
N ASP A 375 24.22 6.77 -2.47
CA ASP A 375 24.90 5.47 -2.37
C ASP A 375 24.91 4.93 -0.92
N ASN A 376 24.42 5.72 0.04
CA ASN A 376 24.30 5.33 1.45
C ASN A 376 22.85 5.00 1.82
N GLU A 377 22.43 3.78 1.51
CA GLU A 377 21.07 3.28 1.77
C GLU A 377 20.62 3.50 3.22
N TYR A 378 21.50 3.27 4.20
CA TYR A 378 21.18 3.49 5.62
C TYR A 378 20.82 4.95 5.93
N LYS A 379 21.61 5.91 5.42
CA LYS A 379 21.32 7.33 5.60
C LYS A 379 20.09 7.77 4.83
N LEU A 380 19.88 7.24 3.62
CA LEU A 380 18.72 7.55 2.78
C LEU A 380 17.41 7.02 3.39
N GLU A 381 17.44 5.80 3.91
CA GLU A 381 16.31 5.20 4.61
C GLU A 381 15.99 5.98 5.89
N ARG A 382 17.01 6.34 6.67
CA ARG A 382 16.86 7.20 7.85
C ARG A 382 16.30 8.58 7.49
N PHE A 383 16.84 9.21 6.45
CA PHE A 383 16.37 10.50 5.93
C PHE A 383 14.87 10.43 5.61
N ASN A 384 14.46 9.45 4.81
CA ASN A 384 13.05 9.25 4.46
C ASN A 384 12.16 8.88 5.65
N ARG A 385 12.66 8.06 6.57
CA ARG A 385 11.95 7.62 7.77
C ARG A 385 11.63 8.78 8.70
N PHE A 386 12.50 9.79 8.79
CA PHE A 386 12.32 10.92 9.71
C PHE A 386 11.85 12.22 9.03
N PHE A 387 11.87 12.29 7.70
CA PHE A 387 11.54 13.48 6.89
C PHE A 387 10.23 14.17 7.30
N ALA A 388 9.14 13.39 7.40
CA ALA A 388 7.80 13.88 7.73
C ALA A 388 6.99 12.81 8.49
N HIS A 389 7.64 12.18 9.46
CA HIS A 389 7.13 11.00 10.16
C HIS A 389 6.03 11.30 11.18
N ASP A 390 5.96 12.54 11.63
CA ASP A 390 4.88 13.11 12.41
C ASP A 390 4.59 14.55 11.96
N GLU A 391 3.58 15.18 12.57
CA GLU A 391 3.16 16.54 12.25
C GLU A 391 4.23 17.58 12.61
N ALA A 392 4.96 17.40 13.71
CA ALA A 392 6.00 18.33 14.14
C ALA A 392 7.20 18.34 13.19
N ALA A 393 7.65 17.16 12.76
CA ALA A 393 8.71 17.00 11.77
C ALA A 393 8.28 17.57 10.40
N TRP A 394 7.01 17.40 10.05
CA TRP A 394 6.47 18.00 8.83
C TRP A 394 6.43 19.53 8.89
N LEU A 395 5.94 20.11 9.98
CA LEU A 395 5.96 21.56 10.21
C LEU A 395 7.38 22.12 10.18
N LYS A 396 8.36 21.39 10.72
CA LYS A 396 9.77 21.76 10.65
C LYS A 396 10.29 21.76 9.21
N THR A 397 9.90 20.79 8.40
CA THR A 397 10.26 20.73 6.97
C THR A 397 9.64 21.88 6.19
N GLN A 398 8.36 22.19 6.43
CA GLN A 398 7.70 23.36 5.83
C GLN A 398 8.37 24.68 6.23
N SER A 399 8.68 24.83 7.52
CA SER A 399 9.44 25.98 8.04
C SER A 399 10.81 26.08 7.39
N ASN A 400 11.48 24.96 7.13
CA ASN A 400 12.77 24.96 6.44
C ASN A 400 12.62 25.40 4.99
N ILE A 401 11.66 24.88 4.22
CA ILE A 401 11.39 25.34 2.86
C ILE A 401 11.17 26.86 2.83
N GLN A 402 10.35 27.39 3.76
CA GLN A 402 10.11 28.83 3.88
C GLN A 402 11.37 29.65 4.22
N LYS A 403 12.36 29.08 4.92
CA LYS A 403 13.64 29.75 5.16
C LYS A 403 14.47 29.85 3.90
N HIS A 404 14.52 28.77 3.11
CA HIS A 404 15.26 28.72 1.86
C HIS A 404 14.65 29.68 0.82
N LEU A 405 13.33 29.72 0.69
CA LEU A 405 12.60 30.68 -0.17
C LEU A 405 12.80 32.15 0.22
N LYS A 406 13.23 32.44 1.45
CA LYS A 406 13.51 33.82 1.87
C LYS A 406 14.93 34.27 1.57
N LYS A 407 15.85 33.33 1.33
CA LYS A 407 17.28 33.64 1.16
C LYS A 407 17.82 33.39 -0.25
N ALA A 408 17.04 32.77 -1.13
CA ALA A 408 17.46 32.43 -2.48
C ALA A 408 16.37 32.74 -3.52
N ASP A 409 16.79 33.17 -4.71
CA ASP A 409 15.91 33.44 -5.84
C ASP A 409 15.41 32.14 -6.48
N ILE A 410 16.24 31.09 -6.45
CA ILE A 410 15.95 29.78 -7.01
C ILE A 410 16.16 28.71 -5.92
N VAL A 411 15.13 27.92 -5.67
CA VAL A 411 15.17 26.83 -4.67
C VAL A 411 14.85 25.50 -5.35
N PRO A 412 15.87 24.78 -5.86
CA PRO A 412 15.66 23.44 -6.40
C PRO A 412 15.43 22.42 -5.28
N LEU A 413 14.31 21.70 -5.35
CA LEU A 413 13.99 20.61 -4.41
C LEU A 413 14.30 19.27 -5.07
N ASP A 414 15.29 18.54 -4.57
CA ASP A 414 15.66 17.23 -5.09
C ASP A 414 14.73 16.13 -4.59
N LEU A 415 13.72 15.79 -5.40
CA LEU A 415 12.73 14.77 -5.03
C LEU A 415 13.19 13.35 -5.33
N ARG A 416 14.32 13.17 -6.04
CA ARG A 416 14.80 11.85 -6.50
C ARG A 416 15.10 10.91 -5.34
N LEU A 417 15.52 11.48 -4.21
CA LEU A 417 15.94 10.76 -3.01
C LEU A 417 14.81 10.56 -2.00
N LEU A 418 13.63 11.14 -2.26
CA LEU A 418 12.45 10.99 -1.42
C LEU A 418 11.61 9.79 -1.86
N ASN A 419 11.05 9.05 -0.91
CA ASN A 419 10.06 8.01 -1.18
C ASN A 419 8.73 8.60 -1.69
N ALA A 420 7.86 7.76 -2.25
CA ALA A 420 6.60 8.21 -2.86
C ALA A 420 5.71 9.05 -1.91
N LEU A 421 5.65 8.69 -0.62
CA LEU A 421 4.86 9.42 0.37
C LEU A 421 5.43 10.82 0.64
N ASN A 422 6.74 10.93 0.85
CA ASN A 422 7.42 12.20 1.10
C ASN A 422 7.38 13.11 -0.14
N ARG A 423 7.57 12.55 -1.35
CA ARG A 423 7.39 13.27 -2.61
C ARG A 423 5.99 13.87 -2.70
N ALA A 424 4.95 13.07 -2.45
CA ALA A 424 3.58 13.55 -2.48
C ALA A 424 3.31 14.67 -1.46
N LYS A 425 3.86 14.57 -0.24
CA LYS A 425 3.75 15.63 0.79
C LYS A 425 4.40 16.94 0.34
N VAL A 426 5.62 16.87 -0.19
CA VAL A 426 6.35 18.06 -0.69
C VAL A 426 5.59 18.68 -1.86
N ILE A 427 5.17 17.88 -2.85
CA ILE A 427 4.41 18.38 -4.00
C ILE A 427 3.11 19.06 -3.54
N ALA A 428 2.34 18.42 -2.66
CA ALA A 428 1.08 18.98 -2.16
C ALA A 428 1.30 20.32 -1.45
N TYR A 429 2.37 20.44 -0.65
CA TYR A 429 2.72 21.70 -0.01
C TYR A 429 3.15 22.77 -1.00
N VAL A 430 4.04 22.44 -1.94
CA VAL A 430 4.52 23.40 -2.96
C VAL A 430 3.35 23.93 -3.79
N VAL A 431 2.41 23.07 -4.20
CA VAL A 431 1.19 23.50 -4.90
C VAL A 431 0.33 24.43 -4.06
N SER A 432 0.33 24.28 -2.73
CA SER A 432 -0.42 25.14 -1.82
C SER A 432 0.22 26.51 -1.56
N LEU A 433 1.48 26.73 -1.99
CA LEU A 433 2.17 28.01 -1.79
C LEU A 433 1.64 29.11 -2.72
N PRO A 434 1.81 30.40 -2.37
CA PRO A 434 1.56 31.52 -3.28
C PRO A 434 2.37 31.42 -4.58
N GLU A 435 1.84 31.97 -5.67
CA GLU A 435 2.45 31.89 -7.01
C GLU A 435 3.89 32.40 -7.06
N GLU A 436 4.18 33.52 -6.39
CA GLU A 436 5.52 34.08 -6.29
C GLU A 436 6.54 33.08 -5.70
N GLN A 437 6.15 32.37 -4.64
CA GLN A 437 7.00 31.33 -4.04
C GLN A 437 7.10 30.08 -4.91
N ARG A 438 6.03 29.71 -5.61
CA ARG A 438 6.07 28.58 -6.55
C ARG A 438 7.01 28.84 -7.73
N ASN A 439 7.11 30.08 -8.18
CA ASN A 439 7.98 30.48 -9.29
C ASN A 439 9.48 30.41 -8.92
N GLN A 440 9.82 30.51 -7.63
CA GLN A 440 11.19 30.29 -7.14
C GLN A 440 11.56 28.80 -7.08
N ILE A 441 10.56 27.90 -7.03
CA ILE A 441 10.78 26.48 -6.81
C ILE A 441 10.90 25.73 -8.13
N THR A 442 11.95 24.92 -8.22
CA THR A 442 12.06 23.89 -9.26
C THR A 442 12.09 22.51 -8.63
N LEU A 443 11.13 21.65 -8.98
CA LEU A 443 11.11 20.26 -8.54
C LEU A 443 11.99 19.42 -9.46
N ILE A 444 13.02 18.81 -8.89
CA ILE A 444 13.89 17.89 -9.63
C ILE A 444 13.32 16.48 -9.47
N PHE A 445 12.80 15.95 -10.57
CA PHE A 445 12.49 14.54 -10.70
C PHE A 445 13.70 13.81 -11.29
N GLY A 446 13.69 12.50 -11.27
CA GLY A 446 14.77 11.75 -11.88
C GLY A 446 14.34 10.36 -12.26
N ASP A 447 15.17 9.75 -13.10
CA ASP A 447 15.24 8.32 -13.27
C ASP A 447 16.35 7.79 -12.34
N LYS A 448 15.99 6.99 -11.34
CA LYS A 448 16.87 5.94 -10.83
C LYS A 448 16.00 4.75 -10.41
N LYS A 449 16.14 3.69 -11.22
CA LYS A 449 15.80 2.26 -11.09
C LYS A 449 14.75 1.84 -10.07
#